data_AF-A0A7W2UKV4-F1
#
_entry.id   AF-A0A7W2UKV4-F1
#
_cell.length_a   1.000
_cell.length_b   1.000
_cell.length_c   1.000
_cell.angle_alpha   90.00
_cell.angle_beta   90.00
_cell.angle_gamma   90.00
#
_symmetry.space_group_name_H-M   'P 1'
#
loop_
_entity.id
_entity.type
_entity.pdbx_description
1 polymer ?
#
loop_
_entity_poly.entity_id
_entity_poly.type
_entity_poly.pdbx_seq_one_letter_code
_entity_poly.pdbx_strand_id
1 'polypeptide(L)'
;MPSRSPLLRSRQETGLPARLTRSAARAARGVQMATAEVGAWLAERRSAHHFCVHRIPFDRLEKWSFEEGTGNLVHRSGRFFTVEGLHVTEVEGPFPDWQQPVINQPEVGILGILVKEFDGVLHFLMQAKMEPGNPNLLQLSPTVQATRSNYTKAHRGADVKYLEYFTRPGRGRMHVDVLQSEHGAWFVRKANRNMLVETTDEVPPDNDFCWLTLGQLGRLLREDNVVNMDARTVLGCLPSADSETVALHSDTELLSWITAERARHEVYTRRIPLAEVEGWHQDAYSVHRADGRYFSVVAVAVEAGNREVTGWTQPLFEPHGLGVIAFLTRRIEGVPHLLVHARVEGGFLDTIELAPTVQCVPQNYPRPGDCPKFLDLVLAAGSDRIRYEARHSEEGGRFLNAQSRTLIVEADEEQAPLEPPSGYRWVTPAQLSTLTRHAHYVNVQARTLLACLHSGAAHC
;
A
#
# COMPACT_ATOMS: atom_id res chain seq x y z
N MET A 1 -37.33 15.11 24.64
CA MET A 1 -36.16 15.43 23.79
C MET A 1 -36.66 16.09 22.52
N PRO A 2 -36.21 17.29 22.14
CA PRO A 2 -36.64 17.86 20.87
C PRO A 2 -36.09 16.97 19.76
N SER A 3 -36.98 16.40 18.94
CA SER A 3 -36.58 15.64 17.75
C SER A 3 -35.81 16.59 16.84
N ARG A 4 -34.49 16.39 16.72
CA ARG A 4 -33.70 17.08 15.71
C ARG A 4 -34.30 16.72 14.36
N SER A 5 -34.99 17.66 13.74
CA SER A 5 -35.41 17.54 12.34
C SER A 5 -34.17 17.17 11.51
N PRO A 6 -34.25 16.19 10.61
CA PRO A 6 -33.10 15.81 9.79
C PRO A 6 -32.71 17.00 8.91
N LEU A 7 -31.60 17.66 9.26
CA LEU A 7 -31.02 18.70 8.43
C LEU A 7 -30.35 18.03 7.24
N LEU A 8 -30.88 18.31 6.04
CA LEU A 8 -30.22 17.93 4.79
C LEU A 8 -28.82 18.55 4.75
N ARG A 9 -27.87 17.80 4.18
CA ARG A 9 -26.48 18.22 4.00
C ARG A 9 -26.12 18.13 2.52
N SER A 10 -25.12 18.89 2.09
CA SER A 10 -24.56 18.73 0.75
C SER A 10 -24.12 17.28 0.52
N ARG A 11 -24.39 16.74 -0.66
CA ARG A 11 -23.95 15.40 -1.07
C ARG A 11 -22.42 15.29 -1.18
N GLN A 12 -21.75 16.41 -1.43
CA GLN A 12 -20.29 16.48 -1.54
C GLN A 12 -19.72 17.38 -0.46
N GLU A 13 -18.63 16.92 0.16
CA GLU A 13 -17.83 17.71 1.07
C GLU A 13 -16.92 18.64 0.27
N THR A 14 -17.22 19.94 0.25
CA THR A 14 -16.50 20.92 -0.57
C THR A 14 -15.29 21.56 0.14
N GLY A 15 -15.20 21.45 1.47
CA GLY A 15 -14.18 22.15 2.26
C GLY A 15 -12.87 21.39 2.48
N LEU A 16 -12.88 20.05 2.41
CA LEU A 16 -11.70 19.24 2.73
C LEU A 16 -10.51 19.47 1.78
N PRO A 17 -10.68 19.53 0.43
CA PRO A 17 -9.57 19.76 -0.48
C PRO A 17 -8.75 21.02 -0.13
N ALA A 18 -9.41 22.16 0.12
CA ALA A 18 -8.74 23.40 0.50
C ALA A 18 -7.99 23.30 1.85
N ARG A 19 -8.49 22.51 2.80
CA ARG A 19 -7.83 22.26 4.09
C ARG A 19 -6.59 21.39 3.92
N LEU A 20 -6.66 20.39 3.05
CA LEU A 20 -5.52 19.55 2.67
C LEU A 20 -4.45 20.39 1.97
N THR A 21 -4.80 21.28 1.04
CA THR A 21 -3.84 22.21 0.40
C THR A 21 -3.11 23.06 1.43
N ARG A 22 -3.82 23.63 2.42
CA ARG A 22 -3.18 24.41 3.51
C ARG A 22 -2.23 23.55 4.34
N SER A 23 -2.59 22.30 4.63
CA SER A 23 -1.73 21.36 5.34
C SER A 23 -0.49 20.95 4.52
N ALA A 24 -0.67 20.69 3.22
CA ALA A 24 0.41 20.36 2.28
C ALA A 24 1.43 21.51 2.14
N ALA A 25 0.96 22.77 2.16
CA ALA A 25 1.84 23.94 2.14
C ALA A 25 2.73 24.06 3.39
N ARG A 26 2.38 23.40 4.51
CA ARG A 26 3.10 23.54 5.79
C ARG A 26 4.17 22.47 5.98
N ALA A 27 5.19 22.47 5.14
CA ALA A 27 6.15 21.35 5.08
C ALA A 27 7.32 21.38 6.08
N ALA A 28 7.65 22.54 6.67
CA ALA A 28 8.84 22.69 7.50
C ALA A 28 8.63 22.35 8.99
N ARG A 29 7.44 22.68 9.53
CA ARG A 29 7.16 22.58 10.96
C ARG A 29 5.66 22.48 11.23
N GLY A 30 5.27 21.42 11.92
CA GLY A 30 3.93 21.26 12.50
C GLY A 30 3.87 21.75 13.95
N VAL A 31 2.78 21.43 14.63
CA VAL A 31 2.52 21.81 16.02
C VAL A 31 3.47 21.12 17.01
N GLN A 32 3.84 19.86 16.76
CA GLN A 32 4.63 19.05 17.71
C GLN A 32 6.14 19.17 17.49
N MET A 33 6.59 19.08 16.23
CA MET A 33 8.02 19.09 15.87
C MET A 33 8.26 19.63 14.46
N ALA A 34 9.48 20.06 14.19
CA ALA A 34 9.96 20.35 12.85
C ALA A 34 10.21 19.06 12.06
N THR A 35 10.08 19.12 10.74
CA THR A 35 10.26 17.92 9.89
C THR A 35 11.67 17.34 9.97
N ALA A 36 12.67 18.22 10.11
CA ALA A 36 14.07 17.81 10.27
C ALA A 36 14.33 17.04 11.58
N GLU A 37 13.44 17.16 12.58
CA GLU A 37 13.57 16.48 13.88
C GLU A 37 12.96 15.06 13.85
N VAL A 38 12.13 14.74 12.85
CA VAL A 38 11.43 13.45 12.76
C VAL A 38 12.41 12.28 12.66
N GLY A 39 13.51 12.43 11.91
CA GLY A 39 14.54 11.40 11.81
C GLY A 39 15.20 11.11 13.16
N ALA A 40 15.52 12.15 13.93
CA ALA A 40 16.07 12.01 15.28
C ALA A 40 15.04 11.38 16.24
N TRP A 41 13.78 11.78 16.16
CA TRP A 41 12.70 11.18 16.94
C TRP A 41 12.53 9.69 16.61
N LEU A 42 12.51 9.28 15.34
CA LEU A 42 12.46 7.86 14.96
C LEU A 42 13.68 7.07 15.49
N ALA A 43 14.88 7.66 15.44
CA ALA A 43 16.08 7.04 16.00
C ALA A 43 15.98 6.89 17.53
N GLU A 44 15.45 7.90 18.22
CA GLU A 44 15.18 7.84 19.66
C GLU A 44 14.18 6.72 19.99
N ARG A 45 13.05 6.65 19.27
CA ARG A 45 12.04 5.59 19.43
C ARG A 45 12.61 4.21 19.17
N ARG A 46 13.50 4.08 18.18
CA ARG A 46 14.23 2.82 17.92
C ARG A 46 15.16 2.44 19.07
N SER A 47 15.84 3.41 19.69
CA SER A 47 16.77 3.15 20.81
C SER A 47 16.06 2.91 22.15
N ALA A 48 14.83 3.40 22.31
CA ALA A 48 14.03 3.26 23.53
C ALA A 48 13.53 1.83 23.76
N HIS A 49 13.59 0.97 22.74
CA HIS A 49 13.06 -0.38 22.78
C HIS A 49 14.03 -1.38 22.15
N HIS A 50 14.09 -2.58 22.71
CA HIS A 50 14.82 -3.68 22.08
C HIS A 50 14.01 -4.26 20.92
N PHE A 51 14.64 -4.31 19.75
CA PHE A 51 14.11 -4.91 18.54
C PHE A 51 15.12 -5.89 17.94
N CYS A 52 14.73 -7.15 17.83
CA CYS A 52 15.53 -8.16 17.16
C CYS A 52 14.66 -8.95 16.19
N VAL A 53 15.16 -9.14 14.97
CA VAL A 53 14.55 -10.02 13.98
C VAL A 53 15.65 -10.87 13.40
N HIS A 54 15.51 -12.18 13.47
CA HIS A 54 16.44 -13.11 12.83
C HIS A 54 15.68 -14.26 12.18
N ARG A 55 16.23 -14.75 11.07
CA ARG A 55 15.68 -15.91 10.38
C ARG A 55 15.86 -17.16 11.24
N ILE A 56 14.87 -18.03 11.18
CA ILE A 56 14.86 -19.32 11.86
C ILE A 56 14.42 -20.40 10.86
N PRO A 57 14.79 -21.67 11.08
CA PRO A 57 14.18 -22.77 10.33
C PRO A 57 12.69 -22.90 10.69
N PHE A 58 11.89 -23.47 9.79
CA PHE A 58 10.44 -23.62 9.97
C PHE A 58 10.07 -24.47 11.20
N ASP A 59 10.91 -25.44 11.59
CA ASP A 59 10.69 -26.29 12.78
C ASP A 59 10.80 -25.52 14.11
N ARG A 60 11.33 -24.29 14.08
CA ARG A 60 11.41 -23.37 15.21
C ARG A 60 10.25 -22.38 15.26
N LEU A 61 9.34 -22.39 14.28
CA LEU A 61 8.13 -21.59 14.38
C LEU A 61 7.27 -22.09 15.56
N GLU A 62 6.96 -21.17 16.47
CA GLU A 62 6.02 -21.41 17.55
C GLU A 62 4.59 -21.18 17.07
N LYS A 63 3.72 -22.17 17.31
CA LYS A 63 2.29 -22.15 16.98
C LYS A 63 1.97 -22.09 15.49
N TRP A 64 2.96 -22.06 14.60
CA TRP A 64 2.76 -22.30 13.17
C TRP A 64 3.24 -23.69 12.80
N SER A 65 2.58 -24.31 11.83
CA SER A 65 2.97 -25.60 11.29
C SER A 65 2.44 -25.77 9.88
N PHE A 66 3.11 -26.61 9.10
CA PHE A 66 2.54 -27.13 7.85
C PHE A 66 1.44 -28.13 8.19
N GLU A 67 0.23 -27.89 7.68
CA GLU A 67 -0.92 -28.76 7.87
C GLU A 67 -0.75 -30.09 7.11
N GLU A 68 -1.10 -31.20 7.75
CA GLU A 68 -1.05 -32.52 7.11
C GLU A 68 -2.05 -32.61 5.95
N GLY A 69 -1.65 -33.23 4.84
CA GLY A 69 -2.45 -33.34 3.62
C GLY A 69 -2.32 -32.12 2.70
N THR A 70 -2.62 -30.90 3.18
CA THR A 70 -2.57 -29.70 2.33
C THR A 70 -1.16 -29.10 2.20
N GLY A 71 -0.33 -29.29 3.22
CA GLY A 71 0.96 -28.61 3.35
C GLY A 71 0.83 -27.09 3.53
N ASN A 72 -0.35 -26.55 3.78
CA ASN A 72 -0.51 -25.11 4.01
C ASN A 72 0.20 -24.71 5.31
N LEU A 73 0.91 -23.58 5.32
CA LEU A 73 1.50 -23.05 6.55
C LEU A 73 0.45 -22.24 7.31
N VAL A 74 0.03 -22.75 8.46
CA VAL A 74 -1.09 -22.22 9.23
C VAL A 74 -0.70 -21.95 10.68
N HIS A 75 -1.36 -20.98 11.30
CA HIS A 75 -1.25 -20.78 12.75
C HIS A 75 -2.29 -21.64 13.48
N ARG A 76 -1.87 -22.34 14.55
CA ARG A 76 -2.69 -23.26 15.36
C ARG A 76 -4.01 -22.66 15.86
N SER A 77 -4.07 -21.35 16.06
CA SER A 77 -5.30 -20.68 16.50
C SER A 77 -6.33 -20.43 15.39
N GLY A 78 -5.99 -20.70 14.12
CA GLY A 78 -6.82 -20.35 12.96
C GLY A 78 -6.94 -18.84 12.71
N ARG A 79 -5.99 -18.04 13.21
CA ARG A 79 -5.98 -16.56 13.06
C ARG A 79 -4.74 -16.13 12.26
N PHE A 80 -4.57 -14.81 12.11
CA PHE A 80 -3.54 -14.18 11.30
C PHE A 80 -3.79 -14.44 9.81
N PHE A 81 -2.91 -15.17 9.15
CA PHE A 81 -2.99 -15.51 7.74
C PHE A 81 -2.52 -16.95 7.55
N THR A 82 -2.75 -17.49 6.37
CA THR A 82 -2.20 -18.78 5.93
C THR A 82 -1.32 -18.56 4.70
N VAL A 83 -0.33 -19.43 4.51
CA VAL A 83 0.37 -19.57 3.22
C VAL A 83 -0.20 -20.79 2.54
N GLU A 84 -0.80 -20.57 1.38
CA GLU A 84 -1.45 -21.59 0.56
C GLU A 84 -0.86 -21.57 -0.85
N GLY A 85 -1.33 -22.45 -1.74
CA GLY A 85 -1.05 -22.36 -3.16
C GLY A 85 -2.12 -21.59 -3.94
N LEU A 86 -1.69 -20.94 -5.02
CA LEU A 86 -2.55 -20.33 -6.02
C LEU A 86 -2.17 -20.86 -7.39
N HIS A 87 -3.19 -21.28 -8.15
CA HIS A 87 -3.07 -21.62 -9.56
C HIS A 87 -3.82 -20.57 -10.39
N VAL A 88 -3.12 -19.98 -11.36
CA VAL A 88 -3.64 -18.93 -12.21
C VAL A 88 -3.48 -19.34 -13.67
N THR A 89 -4.57 -19.23 -14.42
CA THR A 89 -4.58 -19.43 -15.87
C THR A 89 -5.10 -18.14 -16.52
N GLU A 90 -4.35 -17.59 -17.48
CA GLU A 90 -4.67 -16.36 -18.20
C GLU A 90 -4.62 -16.64 -19.71
N VAL A 91 -5.72 -16.44 -20.43
CA VAL A 91 -5.81 -16.85 -21.84
C VAL A 91 -4.94 -15.99 -22.76
N GLU A 92 -4.80 -14.70 -22.47
CA GLU A 92 -4.16 -13.72 -23.35
C GLU A 92 -2.86 -13.12 -22.78
N GLY A 93 -2.40 -13.64 -21.64
CA GLY A 93 -1.24 -13.13 -20.92
C GLY A 93 0.11 -13.68 -21.40
N PRO A 94 1.23 -13.02 -21.06
CA PRO A 94 2.57 -13.54 -21.36
C PRO A 94 2.89 -14.82 -20.59
N PHE A 95 2.17 -15.08 -19.49
CA PHE A 95 2.29 -16.28 -18.67
C PHE A 95 0.91 -16.96 -18.59
N PRO A 96 0.60 -17.89 -19.50
CA PRO A 96 -0.76 -18.40 -19.63
C PRO A 96 -1.19 -19.31 -18.48
N ASP A 97 -0.24 -19.89 -17.75
CA ASP A 97 -0.49 -20.81 -16.65
C ASP A 97 0.69 -20.77 -15.67
N TRP A 98 0.41 -20.51 -14.39
CA TRP A 98 1.43 -20.58 -13.34
C TRP A 98 0.86 -20.90 -11.96
N GLN A 99 1.75 -21.41 -11.09
CA GLN A 99 1.46 -21.68 -9.70
C GLN A 99 2.44 -20.97 -8.78
N GLN A 100 1.96 -20.54 -7.61
CA GLN A 100 2.80 -19.90 -6.60
C GLN A 100 2.21 -20.03 -5.19
N PRO A 101 3.05 -19.91 -4.14
CA PRO A 101 2.56 -19.61 -2.81
C PRO A 101 1.83 -18.27 -2.79
N VAL A 102 0.81 -18.18 -1.94
CA VAL A 102 0.01 -16.97 -1.75
C VAL A 102 -0.37 -16.80 -0.28
N ILE A 103 -0.44 -15.54 0.15
CA ILE A 103 -0.97 -15.17 1.47
C ILE A 103 -2.50 -15.13 1.38
N ASN A 104 -3.16 -15.92 2.22
CA ASN A 104 -4.60 -15.84 2.41
C ASN A 104 -4.92 -15.28 3.81
N GLN A 105 -5.58 -14.12 3.82
CA GLN A 105 -6.10 -13.49 5.02
C GLN A 105 -7.46 -12.86 4.71
N PRO A 106 -8.58 -13.60 4.88
CA PRO A 106 -9.90 -13.10 4.52
C PRO A 106 -10.40 -11.98 5.44
N GLU A 107 -9.74 -11.75 6.59
CA GLU A 107 -10.08 -10.66 7.49
C GLU A 107 -9.75 -9.29 6.89
N VAL A 108 -10.72 -8.37 6.98
CA VAL A 108 -10.50 -6.94 6.71
C VAL A 108 -9.92 -6.28 7.95
N GLY A 109 -8.71 -5.73 7.84
CA GLY A 109 -8.09 -4.89 8.86
C GLY A 109 -8.50 -3.43 8.74
N ILE A 110 -8.21 -2.65 9.78
CA ILE A 110 -8.37 -1.19 9.81
C ILE A 110 -7.00 -0.55 9.61
N LEU A 111 -6.91 0.33 8.62
CA LEU A 111 -5.82 1.26 8.38
C LEU A 111 -6.39 2.67 8.53
N GLY A 112 -6.22 3.25 9.72
CA GLY A 112 -6.87 4.48 10.13
C GLY A 112 -5.89 5.59 10.45
N ILE A 113 -6.04 6.74 9.80
CA ILE A 113 -5.33 7.97 10.18
C ILE A 113 -6.32 8.94 10.83
N LEU A 114 -6.01 9.35 12.06
CA LEU A 114 -6.73 10.38 12.80
C LEU A 114 -6.18 11.75 12.39
N VAL A 115 -7.07 12.68 12.10
CA VAL A 115 -6.72 14.07 11.78
C VAL A 115 -7.36 15.05 12.75
N LYS A 116 -6.66 16.13 13.04
CA LYS A 116 -7.14 17.24 13.89
C LYS A 116 -6.53 18.55 13.40
N GLU A 117 -7.31 19.63 13.47
CA GLU A 117 -6.77 20.96 13.22
C GLU A 117 -6.07 21.51 14.46
N PHE A 118 -4.86 22.03 14.25
CA PHE A 118 -4.13 22.85 15.18
C PHE A 118 -3.80 24.16 14.47
N ASP A 119 -4.20 25.29 15.07
CA ASP A 119 -4.00 26.62 14.50
C ASP A 119 -4.49 26.76 13.04
N GLY A 120 -5.65 26.14 12.74
CA GLY A 120 -6.29 26.16 11.41
C GLY A 120 -5.63 25.29 10.34
N VAL A 121 -4.69 24.42 10.73
CA VAL A 121 -3.97 23.49 9.84
C VAL A 121 -4.22 22.04 10.27
N LEU A 122 -4.68 21.21 9.34
CA LEU A 122 -4.83 19.77 9.57
C LEU A 122 -3.48 19.12 9.87
N HIS A 123 -3.44 18.34 10.93
CA HIS A 123 -2.36 17.41 11.26
C HIS A 123 -2.90 15.99 11.27
N PHE A 124 -2.01 15.03 11.02
CA PHE A 124 -2.23 13.61 10.90
C PHE A 124 -1.45 12.94 12.03
N LEU A 125 -2.12 12.13 12.84
CA LEU A 125 -1.49 11.45 13.98
C LEU A 125 -0.80 10.19 13.49
N MET A 126 0.51 10.26 13.29
CA MET A 126 1.30 9.14 12.78
C MET A 126 1.88 8.33 13.93
N GLN A 127 2.10 7.03 13.72
CA GLN A 127 2.71 6.15 14.71
C GLN A 127 4.10 5.70 14.24
N ALA A 128 5.12 5.80 15.08
CA ALA A 128 6.37 5.06 14.90
C ALA A 128 6.11 3.58 15.22
N LYS A 129 6.03 2.75 14.18
CA LYS A 129 5.65 1.34 14.31
C LYS A 129 6.79 0.44 13.86
N MET A 130 7.16 -0.49 14.74
CA MET A 130 8.10 -1.55 14.38
C MET A 130 7.35 -2.66 13.68
N GLU A 131 7.80 -3.08 12.50
CA GLU A 131 7.33 -4.30 11.84
C GLU A 131 8.53 -5.18 11.46
N PRO A 132 8.44 -6.51 11.63
CA PRO A 132 9.62 -7.38 11.54
C PRO A 132 10.25 -7.42 10.16
N GLY A 133 9.46 -7.19 9.11
CA GLY A 133 9.90 -7.16 7.73
C GLY A 133 10.40 -5.80 7.22
N ASN A 134 10.26 -4.73 8.00
CA ASN A 134 10.75 -3.41 7.61
C ASN A 134 12.29 -3.43 7.53
N PRO A 135 12.90 -2.97 6.42
CA PRO A 135 14.37 -2.94 6.28
C PRO A 135 15.10 -2.18 7.38
N ASN A 136 14.46 -1.13 7.89
CA ASN A 136 14.94 -0.26 8.97
C ASN A 136 14.20 -0.48 10.31
N LEU A 137 13.39 -1.55 10.42
CA LEU A 137 12.52 -1.94 11.53
C LEU A 137 11.37 -0.96 11.82
N LEU A 138 11.67 0.32 12.03
CA LEU A 138 10.74 1.34 12.47
C LEU A 138 10.38 2.31 11.34
N GLN A 139 9.09 2.46 11.06
CA GLN A 139 8.56 3.39 10.05
C GLN A 139 7.33 4.13 10.59
N LEU A 140 6.90 5.19 9.91
CA LEU A 140 5.65 5.90 10.20
C LEU A 140 4.47 5.14 9.61
N SER A 141 3.61 4.61 10.48
CA SER A 141 2.35 3.96 10.13
C SER A 141 1.14 4.87 10.37
N PRO A 142 -0.06 4.45 9.93
CA PRO A 142 -1.31 5.08 10.37
C PRO A 142 -1.44 5.08 11.89
N THR A 143 -2.33 5.95 12.40
CA THR A 143 -2.69 5.99 13.83
C THR A 143 -3.13 4.62 14.34
N VAL A 144 -3.92 3.92 13.54
CA VAL A 144 -4.38 2.56 13.82
C VAL A 144 -4.06 1.68 12.64
N GLN A 145 -3.26 0.65 12.89
CA GLN A 145 -3.00 -0.44 11.95
C GLN A 145 -3.26 -1.75 12.71
N ALA A 146 -4.46 -2.31 12.51
CA ALA A 146 -4.93 -3.46 13.27
C ALA A 146 -5.78 -4.42 12.43
N THR A 147 -5.48 -5.71 12.51
CA THR A 147 -6.33 -6.78 11.97
C THR A 147 -7.57 -6.98 12.84
N ARG A 148 -8.63 -7.55 12.27
CA ARG A 148 -9.86 -7.89 13.00
C ARG A 148 -9.62 -8.79 14.21
N SER A 149 -8.80 -9.82 14.03
CA SER A 149 -8.33 -10.70 15.10
C SER A 149 -7.66 -9.96 16.26
N ASN A 150 -6.93 -8.87 16.00
CA ASN A 150 -6.26 -8.09 17.05
C ASN A 150 -7.23 -7.16 17.77
N TYR A 151 -8.03 -6.36 17.05
CA TYR A 151 -8.88 -5.37 17.69
C TYR A 151 -10.15 -5.92 18.34
N THR A 152 -10.54 -7.18 18.05
CA THR A 152 -11.60 -7.90 18.79
C THR A 152 -11.10 -8.51 20.12
N LYS A 153 -9.88 -8.17 20.55
CA LYS A 153 -9.21 -8.67 21.78
C LYS A 153 -9.10 -10.18 21.86
N ALA A 154 -9.07 -10.84 20.72
CA ALA A 154 -9.07 -12.28 20.65
C ALA A 154 -7.80 -12.88 21.33
N HIS A 155 -6.73 -12.08 21.49
CA HIS A 155 -5.42 -12.49 22.03
C HIS A 155 -5.10 -12.06 23.48
N ARG A 156 -6.02 -11.48 24.26
CA ARG A 156 -5.72 -10.93 25.61
C ARG A 156 -4.54 -9.92 25.64
N GLY A 157 -4.16 -9.35 24.49
CA GLY A 157 -3.14 -8.29 24.38
C GLY A 157 -3.64 -6.95 24.91
N ALA A 158 -2.75 -5.95 24.96
CA ALA A 158 -3.12 -4.59 25.33
C ALA A 158 -4.07 -3.96 24.29
N ASP A 159 -4.83 -2.95 24.70
CA ASP A 159 -5.79 -2.29 23.82
C ASP A 159 -5.05 -1.49 22.73
N VAL A 160 -5.49 -1.66 21.48
CA VAL A 160 -5.01 -0.85 20.35
C VAL A 160 -5.37 0.62 20.61
N LYS A 161 -4.35 1.46 20.82
CA LYS A 161 -4.52 2.89 21.11
C LYS A 161 -5.31 3.59 20.00
N TYR A 162 -6.24 4.47 20.38
CA TYR A 162 -7.07 5.29 19.49
C TYR A 162 -8.06 4.53 18.57
N LEU A 163 -8.22 3.21 18.74
CA LEU A 163 -9.13 2.38 17.94
C LEU A 163 -10.60 2.87 17.98
N GLU A 164 -11.02 3.49 19.07
CA GLU A 164 -12.38 3.98 19.27
C GLU A 164 -12.81 5.02 18.23
N TYR A 165 -11.87 5.77 17.64
CA TYR A 165 -12.16 6.75 16.59
C TYR A 165 -12.60 6.10 15.27
N PHE A 166 -12.18 4.86 15.02
CA PHE A 166 -12.43 4.14 13.76
C PHE A 166 -13.54 3.09 13.88
N THR A 167 -13.92 2.75 15.12
CA THR A 167 -14.91 1.69 15.40
C THR A 167 -16.20 2.20 16.02
N ARG A 168 -16.19 3.31 16.77
CA ARG A 168 -17.39 3.85 17.41
C ARG A 168 -18.02 4.95 16.56
N PRO A 169 -19.30 4.80 16.14
CA PRO A 169 -20.01 5.86 15.42
C PRO A 169 -20.02 7.18 16.22
N GLY A 170 -19.78 8.30 15.54
CA GLY A 170 -19.92 9.65 16.11
C GLY A 170 -18.72 10.19 16.89
N ARG A 171 -17.62 9.44 17.04
CA ARG A 171 -16.37 9.92 17.69
C ARG A 171 -15.54 10.88 16.83
N GLY A 172 -15.87 10.99 15.55
CA GLY A 172 -15.20 11.88 14.60
C GLY A 172 -16.00 12.01 13.32
N ARG A 173 -15.58 12.93 12.46
CA ARG A 173 -16.10 13.11 11.12
C ARG A 173 -15.31 12.25 10.14
N MET A 174 -16.01 11.38 9.42
CA MET A 174 -15.40 10.54 8.40
C MET A 174 -15.16 11.34 7.12
N HIS A 175 -13.94 11.28 6.61
CA HIS A 175 -13.58 11.87 5.31
C HIS A 175 -13.26 10.81 4.25
N VAL A 176 -12.62 9.71 4.66
CA VAL A 176 -12.31 8.56 3.81
C VAL A 176 -12.72 7.31 4.58
N ASP A 177 -13.44 6.40 3.92
CA ASP A 177 -13.80 5.09 4.45
C ASP A 177 -14.09 4.14 3.29
N VAL A 178 -13.07 3.39 2.88
CA VAL A 178 -13.11 2.59 1.65
C VAL A 178 -12.31 1.32 1.81
N LEU A 179 -12.80 0.22 1.24
CA LEU A 179 -12.01 -1.00 1.09
C LEU A 179 -11.06 -0.82 -0.08
N GLN A 180 -9.77 -1.04 0.15
CA GLN A 180 -8.78 -1.06 -0.91
C GLN A 180 -8.02 -2.38 -0.89
N SER A 181 -7.74 -2.89 -2.09
CA SER A 181 -6.97 -4.10 -2.35
C SER A 181 -5.52 -3.96 -1.88
N GLU A 182 -4.92 -5.07 -1.45
CA GLU A 182 -3.47 -5.17 -1.25
C GLU A 182 -2.78 -5.73 -2.51
N HIS A 183 -1.51 -6.15 -2.39
CA HIS A 183 -0.73 -6.73 -3.49
C HIS A 183 -1.42 -7.98 -4.09
N GLY A 184 -1.87 -7.91 -5.35
CA GLY A 184 -2.44 -9.05 -6.08
C GLY A 184 -1.40 -10.10 -6.48
N ALA A 185 -0.11 -9.75 -6.47
CA ALA A 185 0.98 -10.70 -6.69
C ALA A 185 1.23 -11.65 -5.52
N TRP A 186 0.86 -11.27 -4.28
CA TRP A 186 1.21 -12.03 -3.08
C TRP A 186 0.03 -12.36 -2.17
N PHE A 187 -1.07 -11.61 -2.24
CA PHE A 187 -2.29 -11.91 -1.50
C PHE A 187 -3.39 -12.41 -2.43
N VAL A 188 -4.19 -13.36 -1.94
CA VAL A 188 -5.45 -13.71 -2.60
C VAL A 188 -6.59 -12.85 -2.05
N ARG A 189 -7.14 -11.98 -2.91
CA ARG A 189 -8.37 -11.19 -2.71
C ARG A 189 -8.39 -10.42 -1.38
N LYS A 190 -7.22 -9.94 -0.94
CA LYS A 190 -7.06 -9.18 0.31
C LYS A 190 -7.44 -7.73 0.08
N ALA A 191 -8.25 -7.21 1.00
CA ALA A 191 -8.48 -5.77 1.13
C ALA A 191 -8.41 -5.34 2.60
N ASN A 192 -8.06 -4.08 2.83
CA ASN A 192 -8.13 -3.42 4.13
C ASN A 192 -9.02 -2.17 4.06
N ARG A 193 -9.64 -1.83 5.19
CA ARG A 193 -10.47 -0.64 5.33
C ARG A 193 -9.57 0.57 5.60
N ASN A 194 -9.44 1.43 4.60
CA ASN A 194 -8.65 2.66 4.63
C ASN A 194 -9.53 3.80 5.14
N MET A 195 -9.12 4.46 6.21
CA MET A 195 -9.95 5.43 6.94
C MET A 195 -9.20 6.72 7.26
N LEU A 196 -9.86 7.86 7.04
CA LEU A 196 -9.42 9.18 7.51
C LEU A 196 -10.53 9.77 8.37
N VAL A 197 -10.25 9.93 9.67
CA VAL A 197 -11.24 10.41 10.65
C VAL A 197 -10.75 11.72 11.25
N GLU A 198 -11.54 12.77 11.12
CA GLU A 198 -11.30 14.04 11.79
C GLU A 198 -11.91 14.05 13.20
N THR A 199 -11.17 14.55 14.18
CA THR A 199 -11.69 14.81 15.52
C THR A 199 -11.41 16.24 15.98
N THR A 200 -12.32 16.76 16.80
CA THR A 200 -12.13 18.00 17.56
C THR A 200 -11.71 17.74 19.00
N ASP A 201 -11.70 16.48 19.43
CA ASP A 201 -11.34 16.08 20.79
C ASP A 201 -9.89 16.48 21.10
N GLU A 202 -9.57 16.67 22.38
CA GLU A 202 -8.18 16.74 22.81
C GLU A 202 -7.58 15.34 22.86
N VAL A 203 -6.55 15.11 22.05
CA VAL A 203 -5.90 13.81 21.87
C VAL A 203 -4.40 13.97 22.13
N PRO A 204 -3.95 13.78 23.38
CA PRO A 204 -2.53 13.74 23.70
C PRO A 204 -1.88 12.56 22.95
N PRO A 205 -0.84 12.80 22.14
CA PRO A 205 -0.10 11.72 21.51
C PRO A 205 0.67 10.95 22.58
N ASP A 206 0.59 9.63 22.54
CA ASP A 206 1.50 8.76 23.28
C ASP A 206 2.93 8.83 22.69
N ASN A 207 3.94 8.28 23.38
CA ASN A 207 5.35 8.49 23.03
C ASN A 207 5.70 8.03 21.60
N ASP A 208 5.04 6.98 21.11
CA ASP A 208 5.25 6.45 19.76
C ASP A 208 4.39 7.16 18.71
N PHE A 209 3.75 8.28 19.04
CA PHE A 209 2.87 9.02 18.14
C PHE A 209 3.32 10.47 17.96
N CYS A 210 3.12 10.99 16.75
CA CYS A 210 3.39 12.39 16.44
C CYS A 210 2.37 13.00 15.49
N TRP A 211 1.94 14.22 15.79
CA TRP A 211 1.14 15.04 14.90
C TRP A 211 2.01 15.70 13.82
N LEU A 212 1.76 15.36 12.55
CA LEU A 212 2.47 15.91 11.39
C LEU A 212 1.50 16.53 10.41
N THR A 213 1.86 17.64 9.75
CA THR A 213 1.05 18.13 8.62
C THR A 213 1.23 17.24 7.38
N LEU A 214 0.34 17.38 6.41
CA LEU A 214 0.47 16.72 5.11
C LEU A 214 1.76 17.15 4.38
N GLY A 215 2.20 18.40 4.53
CA GLY A 215 3.45 18.87 3.94
C GLY A 215 4.69 18.25 4.58
N GLN A 216 4.65 17.98 5.90
CA GLN A 216 5.73 17.25 6.56
C GLN A 216 5.79 15.81 6.05
N LEU A 217 4.64 15.15 5.92
CA LEU A 217 4.53 13.83 5.30
C LEU A 217 5.04 13.81 3.87
N GLY A 218 4.76 14.84 3.07
CA GLY A 218 5.29 14.99 1.71
C GLY A 218 6.81 15.05 1.64
N ARG A 219 7.46 15.74 2.59
CA ARG A 219 8.93 15.71 2.70
C ARG A 219 9.44 14.34 3.12
N LEU A 220 8.80 13.71 4.11
CA LEU A 220 9.20 12.39 4.60
C LEU A 220 8.97 11.28 3.56
N LEU A 221 8.02 11.45 2.64
CA LEU A 221 7.84 10.56 1.49
C LEU A 221 8.99 10.63 0.49
N ARG A 222 9.82 11.68 0.48
CA ARG A 222 11.04 11.73 -0.33
C ARG A 222 12.23 11.02 0.31
N GLU A 223 12.07 10.59 1.56
CA GLU A 223 13.08 9.85 2.30
C GLU A 223 12.80 8.34 2.20
N ASP A 224 13.86 7.56 2.01
CA ASP A 224 13.75 6.12 1.83
C ASP A 224 13.18 5.42 3.07
N ASN A 225 12.13 4.62 2.86
CA ASN A 225 11.55 3.74 3.88
C ASN A 225 11.14 4.45 5.18
N VAL A 226 10.65 5.70 5.11
CA VAL A 226 10.21 6.44 6.29
C VAL A 226 8.69 6.33 6.53
N VAL A 227 7.89 6.50 5.48
CA VAL A 227 6.41 6.39 5.56
C VAL A 227 6.00 5.01 5.05
N ASN A 228 5.39 4.19 5.89
CA ASN A 228 5.11 2.78 5.57
C ASN A 228 3.99 2.62 4.53
N MET A 229 3.85 1.41 3.98
CA MET A 229 2.87 1.10 2.94
C MET A 229 1.44 1.44 3.36
N ASP A 230 1.07 1.10 4.59
CA ASP A 230 -0.27 1.29 5.14
C ASP A 230 -0.63 2.79 5.27
N ALA A 231 0.33 3.64 5.62
CA ALA A 231 0.14 5.09 5.62
C ALA A 231 0.00 5.62 4.18
N ARG A 232 0.84 5.14 3.26
CA ARG A 232 0.79 5.56 1.85
C ARG A 232 -0.55 5.20 1.20
N THR A 233 -1.12 4.02 1.46
CA THR A 233 -2.43 3.67 0.90
C THR A 233 -3.56 4.58 1.41
N VAL A 234 -3.58 4.92 2.70
CA VAL A 234 -4.60 5.84 3.24
C VAL A 234 -4.43 7.26 2.68
N LEU A 235 -3.19 7.74 2.56
CA LEU A 235 -2.88 9.04 1.96
C LEU A 235 -3.19 9.08 0.45
N GLY A 236 -3.03 7.96 -0.25
CA GLY A 236 -3.42 7.79 -1.65
C GLY A 236 -4.94 7.86 -1.87
N CYS A 237 -5.75 7.71 -0.82
CA CYS A 237 -7.21 7.87 -0.86
C CYS A 237 -7.68 9.30 -0.52
N LEU A 238 -6.77 10.25 -0.27
CA LEU A 238 -7.17 11.64 -0.08
C LEU A 238 -7.83 12.18 -1.36
N PRO A 239 -8.88 13.01 -1.23
CA PRO A 239 -9.43 13.67 -2.41
C PRO A 239 -8.39 14.64 -2.99
N SER A 240 -8.29 14.70 -4.31
CA SER A 240 -7.41 15.66 -4.97
C SER A 240 -7.78 17.09 -4.57
N ALA A 241 -6.74 17.89 -4.33
CA ALA A 241 -6.85 19.33 -4.16
C ALA A 241 -7.02 20.06 -5.49
N ASP A 242 -6.66 19.40 -6.60
CA ASP A 242 -6.65 20.01 -7.92
C ASP A 242 -8.07 20.15 -8.46
N SER A 243 -8.36 21.36 -8.94
CA SER A 243 -9.63 21.72 -9.57
C SER A 243 -9.66 21.38 -11.06
N GLU A 244 -8.87 20.40 -11.51
CA GLU A 244 -8.80 20.02 -12.92
C GLU A 244 -10.15 19.41 -13.33
N THR A 245 -10.93 20.19 -14.07
CA THR A 245 -12.24 19.76 -14.58
C THR A 245 -12.16 19.17 -15.98
N VAL A 246 -10.96 19.02 -16.53
CA VAL A 246 -10.70 18.56 -17.90
C VAL A 246 -9.67 17.43 -17.88
N ALA A 247 -9.83 16.49 -18.80
CA ALA A 247 -8.97 15.33 -18.99
C ALA A 247 -9.06 14.89 -20.46
N LEU A 248 -8.06 14.14 -20.96
CA LEU A 248 -8.07 13.57 -22.31
C LEU A 248 -9.30 12.67 -22.55
N HIS A 249 -9.74 11.98 -21.50
CA HIS A 249 -10.94 11.16 -21.51
C HIS A 249 -11.87 11.62 -20.39
N SER A 250 -13.16 11.75 -20.71
CA SER A 250 -14.19 11.95 -19.69
C SER A 250 -14.24 10.78 -18.72
N ASP A 251 -14.77 11.00 -17.52
CA ASP A 251 -14.93 9.93 -16.52
C ASP A 251 -15.75 8.75 -17.07
N THR A 252 -16.76 9.02 -17.90
CA THR A 252 -17.56 7.98 -18.57
C THR A 252 -16.71 7.15 -19.54
N GLU A 253 -15.86 7.78 -20.35
CA GLU A 253 -14.98 7.08 -21.29
C GLU A 253 -13.90 6.27 -20.56
N LEU A 254 -13.37 6.80 -19.45
CA LEU A 254 -12.45 6.10 -18.58
C LEU A 254 -13.10 4.84 -17.98
N LEU A 255 -14.29 4.97 -17.39
CA LEU A 255 -15.04 3.84 -16.82
C LEU A 255 -15.44 2.82 -17.90
N SER A 256 -15.81 3.29 -19.09
CA SER A 256 -16.10 2.43 -20.24
C SER A 256 -14.87 1.59 -20.62
N TRP A 257 -13.69 2.19 -20.67
CA TRP A 257 -12.45 1.46 -20.96
C TRP A 257 -12.06 0.48 -19.86
N ILE A 258 -12.16 0.87 -18.58
CA ILE A 258 -11.90 -0.05 -17.47
C ILE A 258 -12.84 -1.27 -17.56
N THR A 259 -14.12 -1.03 -17.88
CA THR A 259 -15.11 -2.10 -18.08
C THR A 259 -14.73 -3.01 -19.25
N ALA A 260 -14.26 -2.43 -20.36
CA ALA A 260 -13.80 -3.20 -21.51
C ALA A 260 -12.56 -4.04 -21.18
N GLU A 261 -11.58 -3.50 -20.45
CA GLU A 261 -10.40 -4.25 -20.01
C GLU A 261 -10.80 -5.41 -19.09
N ARG A 262 -11.68 -5.18 -18.09
CA ARG A 262 -12.19 -6.26 -17.22
C ARG A 262 -12.93 -7.35 -17.99
N ALA A 263 -13.67 -6.99 -19.03
CA ALA A 263 -14.44 -7.94 -19.84
C ALA A 263 -13.56 -8.70 -20.86
N ARG A 264 -12.43 -8.12 -21.27
CA ARG A 264 -11.53 -8.69 -22.27
C ARG A 264 -10.62 -9.78 -21.69
N HIS A 265 -10.18 -9.62 -20.45
CA HIS A 265 -9.25 -10.55 -19.80
C HIS A 265 -9.98 -11.75 -19.22
N GLU A 266 -9.67 -12.95 -19.72
CA GLU A 266 -10.12 -14.22 -19.15
C GLU A 266 -9.07 -14.79 -18.18
N VAL A 267 -9.30 -14.58 -16.89
CA VAL A 267 -8.38 -14.98 -15.81
C VAL A 267 -9.09 -15.92 -14.84
N TYR A 268 -8.57 -17.13 -14.71
CA TYR A 268 -9.09 -18.15 -13.80
C TYR A 268 -8.12 -18.34 -12.64
N THR A 269 -8.63 -18.15 -11.42
CA THR A 269 -7.83 -18.27 -10.19
C THR A 269 -8.47 -19.31 -9.28
N ARG A 270 -7.69 -20.32 -8.87
CA ARG A 270 -8.13 -21.29 -7.85
C ARG A 270 -7.04 -21.45 -6.79
N ARG A 271 -7.46 -21.51 -5.53
CA ARG A 271 -6.56 -21.88 -4.44
C ARG A 271 -6.30 -23.39 -4.51
N ILE A 272 -5.06 -23.78 -4.27
CA ILE A 272 -4.62 -25.17 -4.22
C ILE A 272 -3.84 -25.41 -2.91
N PRO A 273 -3.71 -26.66 -2.46
CA PRO A 273 -2.78 -27.01 -1.39
C PRO A 273 -1.36 -26.50 -1.68
N LEU A 274 -0.68 -25.93 -0.68
CA LEU A 274 0.71 -25.47 -0.85
C LEU A 274 1.64 -26.62 -1.27
N ALA A 275 1.39 -27.84 -0.81
CA ALA A 275 2.13 -29.03 -1.21
C ALA A 275 1.98 -29.41 -2.70
N GLU A 276 0.95 -28.91 -3.38
CA GLU A 276 0.69 -29.17 -4.80
C GLU A 276 1.28 -28.09 -5.73
N VAL A 277 1.88 -27.03 -5.17
CA VAL A 277 2.41 -25.92 -5.97
C VAL A 277 3.63 -26.35 -6.77
N GLU A 278 3.47 -26.42 -8.09
CA GLU A 278 4.53 -26.82 -9.02
C GLU A 278 5.62 -25.76 -9.19
N GLY A 279 6.87 -26.20 -9.31
CA GLY A 279 8.03 -25.32 -9.53
C GLY A 279 8.55 -24.59 -8.29
N TRP A 280 7.97 -24.88 -7.11
CA TRP A 280 8.41 -24.38 -5.81
C TRP A 280 8.91 -25.53 -4.94
N HIS A 281 9.97 -25.28 -4.18
CA HIS A 281 10.63 -26.25 -3.32
C HIS A 281 10.62 -25.76 -1.88
N GLN A 282 10.33 -26.68 -0.96
CA GLN A 282 10.41 -26.44 0.47
C GLN A 282 11.68 -27.09 1.03
N ASP A 283 12.50 -26.31 1.72
CA ASP A 283 13.59 -26.80 2.56
C ASP A 283 13.35 -26.45 4.05
N ALA A 284 14.37 -26.60 4.89
CA ALA A 284 14.25 -26.31 6.33
C ALA A 284 14.01 -24.83 6.66
N TYR A 285 14.33 -23.90 5.75
CA TYR A 285 14.33 -22.45 5.98
C TYR A 285 13.39 -21.68 5.07
N SER A 286 13.05 -22.20 3.88
CA SER A 286 12.25 -21.47 2.92
C SER A 286 11.41 -22.32 1.97
N VAL A 287 10.35 -21.71 1.44
CA VAL A 287 9.65 -22.17 0.22
C VAL A 287 10.03 -21.22 -0.91
N HIS A 288 10.73 -21.71 -1.92
CA HIS A 288 11.37 -20.89 -2.95
C HIS A 288 11.42 -21.60 -4.30
N ARG A 289 11.76 -20.87 -5.36
CA ARG A 289 12.04 -21.47 -6.68
C ARG A 289 13.53 -21.73 -6.87
N ALA A 290 13.86 -22.80 -7.59
CA ALA A 290 15.26 -23.12 -7.91
C ALA A 290 15.96 -22.05 -8.77
N ASP A 291 15.20 -21.28 -9.55
CA ASP A 291 15.73 -20.19 -10.37
C ASP A 291 15.90 -18.86 -9.61
N GLY A 292 15.55 -18.83 -8.32
CA GLY A 292 15.69 -17.64 -7.48
C GLY A 292 14.79 -16.47 -7.87
N ARG A 293 13.76 -16.66 -8.70
CA ARG A 293 12.84 -15.58 -9.11
C ARG A 293 11.68 -15.38 -8.15
N TYR A 294 11.06 -14.21 -8.27
CA TYR A 294 9.88 -13.74 -7.55
C TYR A 294 10.11 -13.51 -6.06
N PHE A 295 10.06 -14.54 -5.22
CA PHE A 295 10.15 -14.42 -3.77
C PHE A 295 10.46 -15.76 -3.10
N SER A 296 10.75 -15.70 -1.79
CA SER A 296 10.76 -16.86 -0.88
C SER A 296 9.74 -16.66 0.25
N VAL A 297 9.14 -17.74 0.74
CA VAL A 297 8.47 -17.74 2.05
C VAL A 297 9.51 -18.16 3.08
N VAL A 298 9.72 -17.35 4.13
CA VAL A 298 10.72 -17.58 5.17
C VAL A 298 10.11 -17.48 6.57
N ALA A 299 10.78 -18.01 7.58
CA ALA A 299 10.39 -17.86 8.98
C ALA A 299 11.33 -16.93 9.75
N VAL A 300 10.76 -16.12 10.64
CA VAL A 300 11.53 -15.23 11.54
C VAL A 300 11.09 -15.38 12.99
N ALA A 301 12.05 -15.22 13.90
CA ALA A 301 11.80 -14.93 15.31
C ALA A 301 11.94 -13.41 15.53
N VAL A 302 11.02 -12.85 16.30
CA VAL A 302 10.90 -11.42 16.56
C VAL A 302 10.89 -11.17 18.05
N GLU A 303 11.66 -10.16 18.47
CA GLU A 303 11.60 -9.57 19.80
C GLU A 303 11.28 -8.08 19.66
N ALA A 304 10.31 -7.58 20.43
CA ALA A 304 9.76 -6.24 20.28
C ALA A 304 9.30 -5.64 21.61
N GLY A 305 10.13 -4.77 22.21
CA GLY A 305 9.86 -4.23 23.55
C GLY A 305 8.59 -3.36 23.69
N ASN A 306 8.06 -2.78 22.61
CA ASN A 306 6.90 -1.87 22.63
C ASN A 306 5.63 -2.41 21.96
N ARG A 307 5.63 -3.67 21.51
CA ARG A 307 4.44 -4.31 20.94
C ARG A 307 3.63 -4.99 22.03
N GLU A 308 2.33 -5.21 21.76
CA GLU A 308 1.41 -5.93 22.67
C GLU A 308 1.92 -7.33 23.06
N VAL A 309 2.70 -7.95 22.17
CA VAL A 309 3.40 -9.22 22.39
C VAL A 309 4.89 -8.96 22.18
N THR A 310 5.70 -9.21 23.22
CA THR A 310 7.12 -8.84 23.24
C THR A 310 8.04 -9.80 22.49
N GLY A 311 7.54 -10.99 22.14
CA GLY A 311 8.25 -11.93 21.27
C GLY A 311 7.31 -12.93 20.61
N TRP A 312 7.55 -13.22 19.34
CA TRP A 312 6.78 -14.20 18.56
C TRP A 312 7.59 -14.69 17.37
N THR A 313 7.11 -15.74 16.71
CA THR A 313 7.63 -16.20 15.42
C THR A 313 6.56 -16.13 14.35
N GLN A 314 6.91 -15.83 13.11
CA GLN A 314 5.95 -15.82 12.01
C GLN A 314 6.62 -16.09 10.65
N PRO A 315 5.84 -16.54 9.65
CA PRO A 315 6.28 -16.47 8.27
C PRO A 315 6.30 -15.02 7.74
N LEU A 316 7.13 -14.79 6.73
CA LEU A 316 7.18 -13.58 5.90
C LEU A 316 7.46 -13.97 4.44
N PHE A 317 6.96 -13.18 3.49
CA PHE A 317 7.32 -13.26 2.08
C PHE A 317 8.51 -12.33 1.83
N GLU A 318 9.58 -12.83 1.21
CA GLU A 318 10.78 -12.06 0.86
C GLU A 318 10.92 -12.00 -0.66
N PRO A 319 10.51 -10.89 -1.29
CA PRO A 319 10.74 -10.68 -2.72
C PRO A 319 12.23 -10.67 -3.05
N HIS A 320 12.58 -11.27 -4.18
CA HIS A 320 13.96 -11.30 -4.65
C HIS A 320 14.20 -10.16 -5.64
N GLY A 321 15.18 -9.31 -5.34
CA GLY A 321 15.51 -8.15 -6.18
C GLY A 321 14.75 -6.88 -5.79
N LEU A 322 15.18 -5.76 -6.37
CA LEU A 322 14.57 -4.45 -6.12
C LEU A 322 13.44 -4.24 -7.13
N GLY A 323 12.22 -4.02 -6.64
CA GLY A 323 11.09 -3.66 -7.49
C GLY A 323 11.29 -2.31 -8.18
N VAL A 324 10.59 -2.12 -9.29
CA VAL A 324 10.48 -0.84 -10.01
C VAL A 324 9.00 -0.54 -10.15
N ILE A 325 8.58 0.59 -9.60
CA ILE A 325 7.22 1.09 -9.63
C ILE A 325 7.27 2.51 -10.18
N ALA A 326 6.69 2.76 -11.35
CA ALA A 326 6.77 4.08 -11.96
C ALA A 326 5.50 4.47 -12.72
N PHE A 327 5.12 5.74 -12.58
CA PHE A 327 4.28 6.41 -13.57
C PHE A 327 5.16 7.16 -14.57
N LEU A 328 4.84 7.01 -15.85
CA LEU A 328 5.15 8.03 -16.85
C LEU A 328 4.12 9.15 -16.73
N THR A 329 4.59 10.39 -16.79
CA THR A 329 3.76 11.59 -16.77
C THR A 329 3.98 12.44 -18.01
N ARG A 330 2.93 13.11 -18.45
CA ARG A 330 2.97 14.09 -19.54
C ARG A 330 1.90 15.16 -19.34
N ARG A 331 2.18 16.38 -19.78
CA ARG A 331 1.15 17.42 -19.93
C ARG A 331 0.48 17.32 -21.30
N ILE A 332 -0.83 17.10 -21.28
CA ILE A 332 -1.68 17.03 -22.48
C ILE A 332 -2.57 18.27 -22.44
N GLU A 333 -2.39 19.18 -23.41
CA GLU A 333 -3.01 20.50 -23.41
C GLU A 333 -2.81 21.28 -22.10
N GLY A 334 -1.63 21.12 -21.48
CA GLY A 334 -1.27 21.76 -20.22
C GLY A 334 -1.73 21.02 -18.95
N VAL A 335 -2.54 19.97 -19.09
CA VAL A 335 -3.08 19.16 -17.98
C VAL A 335 -2.21 17.92 -17.73
N PRO A 336 -1.69 17.71 -16.51
CA PRO A 336 -0.90 16.54 -16.17
C PRO A 336 -1.71 15.24 -16.26
N HIS A 337 -1.17 14.26 -16.98
CA HIS A 337 -1.71 12.91 -17.08
C HIS A 337 -0.64 11.89 -16.70
N LEU A 338 -1.09 10.80 -16.08
CA LEU A 338 -0.30 9.63 -15.75
C LEU A 338 -0.69 8.49 -16.68
N LEU A 339 0.29 7.76 -17.19
CA LEU A 339 0.01 6.59 -18.02
C LEU A 339 -0.29 5.38 -17.12
N VAL A 340 -1.55 5.03 -16.96
CA VAL A 340 -1.95 3.87 -16.14
C VAL A 340 -1.90 2.58 -16.96
N HIS A 341 -1.76 1.45 -16.28
CA HIS A 341 -1.87 0.11 -16.87
C HIS A 341 -3.04 -0.64 -16.22
N ALA A 342 -3.99 -1.15 -16.99
CA ALA A 342 -5.01 -2.08 -16.53
C ALA A 342 -4.36 -3.45 -16.31
N ARG A 343 -3.85 -3.68 -15.11
CA ARG A 343 -2.98 -4.82 -14.82
C ARG A 343 -3.78 -6.00 -14.30
N VAL A 344 -3.51 -7.19 -14.85
CA VAL A 344 -3.94 -8.48 -14.30
C VAL A 344 -2.94 -8.95 -13.25
N GLU A 345 -3.42 -9.35 -12.08
CA GLU A 345 -2.64 -10.13 -11.10
C GLU A 345 -3.52 -11.26 -10.53
N GLY A 346 -2.93 -12.43 -10.31
CA GLY A 346 -3.67 -13.63 -9.90
C GLY A 346 -4.41 -13.51 -8.57
N GLY A 347 -4.00 -12.58 -7.71
CA GLY A 347 -4.64 -12.31 -6.43
C GLY A 347 -5.78 -11.30 -6.47
N PHE A 348 -6.03 -10.64 -7.60
CA PHE A 348 -7.12 -9.67 -7.68
C PHE A 348 -8.51 -10.31 -7.60
N LEU A 349 -9.47 -9.51 -7.13
CA LEU A 349 -10.87 -9.94 -7.04
C LEU A 349 -11.60 -9.78 -8.38
N ASP A 350 -11.35 -8.68 -9.08
CA ASP A 350 -12.13 -8.23 -10.25
C ASP A 350 -11.26 -8.08 -11.51
N THR A 351 -10.48 -9.12 -11.79
CA THR A 351 -9.61 -9.29 -12.99
C THR A 351 -8.46 -8.30 -13.10
N ILE A 352 -8.74 -7.01 -13.29
CA ILE A 352 -7.75 -5.94 -13.36
C ILE A 352 -7.95 -4.87 -12.30
N GLU A 353 -6.85 -4.23 -11.95
CA GLU A 353 -6.82 -2.94 -11.26
C GLU A 353 -5.87 -1.99 -11.98
N LEU A 354 -6.12 -0.68 -11.89
CA LEU A 354 -5.22 0.33 -12.46
C LEU A 354 -3.94 0.37 -11.64
N ALA A 355 -2.84 0.07 -12.33
CA ALA A 355 -1.49 0.04 -11.82
C ALA A 355 -0.65 1.19 -12.41
N PRO A 356 0.53 1.46 -11.84
CA PRO A 356 1.54 2.30 -12.45
C PRO A 356 1.95 1.78 -13.83
N THR A 357 2.51 2.68 -14.66
CA THR A 357 3.00 2.35 -16.01
C THR A 357 3.95 1.16 -15.98
N VAL A 358 4.88 1.16 -15.02
CA VAL A 358 5.81 0.06 -14.78
C VAL A 358 5.59 -0.43 -13.36
N GLN A 359 5.36 -1.74 -13.23
CA GLN A 359 5.27 -2.45 -11.96
C GLN A 359 5.87 -3.83 -12.16
N CYS A 360 7.12 -4.01 -11.72
CA CYS A 360 7.80 -5.29 -11.85
C CYS A 360 9.03 -5.39 -10.95
N VAL A 361 9.61 -6.58 -10.88
CA VAL A 361 11.00 -6.79 -10.49
C VAL A 361 11.76 -7.13 -11.78
N PRO A 362 12.71 -6.29 -12.24
CA PRO A 362 13.38 -6.51 -13.53
C PRO A 362 14.03 -7.89 -13.67
N GLN A 363 14.61 -8.42 -12.59
CA GLN A 363 15.29 -9.72 -12.57
C GLN A 363 14.36 -10.91 -12.88
N ASN A 364 13.04 -10.73 -12.78
CA ASN A 364 12.09 -11.79 -13.13
C ASN A 364 11.91 -11.98 -14.65
N TYR A 365 12.48 -11.10 -15.47
CA TYR A 365 12.37 -11.07 -16.93
C TYR A 365 13.75 -11.27 -17.58
N PRO A 366 14.29 -12.51 -17.60
CA PRO A 366 15.67 -12.77 -18.02
C PRO A 366 15.88 -12.70 -19.55
N ARG A 367 14.82 -12.74 -20.36
CA ARG A 367 14.92 -12.77 -21.82
C ARG A 367 14.63 -11.39 -22.41
N PRO A 368 15.47 -10.89 -23.33
CA PRO A 368 15.15 -9.71 -24.13
C PRO A 368 13.81 -9.89 -24.85
N GLY A 369 12.89 -8.94 -24.69
CA GLY A 369 11.54 -8.98 -25.27
C GLY A 369 10.43 -9.39 -24.29
N ASP A 370 10.76 -10.04 -23.18
CA ASP A 370 9.78 -10.39 -22.13
C ASP A 370 9.55 -9.22 -21.15
N CYS A 371 10.43 -8.21 -21.16
CA CYS A 371 10.37 -7.07 -20.26
C CYS A 371 9.03 -6.32 -20.38
N PRO A 372 8.43 -5.89 -19.26
CA PRO A 372 7.26 -5.02 -19.28
C PRO A 372 7.49 -3.78 -20.15
N LYS A 373 6.45 -3.37 -20.89
CA LYS A 373 6.47 -2.14 -21.67
C LYS A 373 6.94 -0.96 -20.80
N PHE A 374 7.71 -0.07 -21.41
CA PHE A 374 8.27 1.13 -20.77
C PHE A 374 9.32 0.90 -19.66
N LEU A 375 9.68 -0.35 -19.32
CA LEU A 375 10.69 -0.60 -18.29
C LEU A 375 12.03 0.04 -18.63
N ASP A 376 12.54 -0.16 -19.85
CA ASP A 376 13.84 0.38 -20.25
C ASP A 376 13.83 1.92 -20.24
N LEU A 377 12.72 2.54 -20.65
CA LEU A 377 12.53 3.98 -20.60
C LEU A 377 12.64 4.52 -19.16
N VAL A 378 11.99 3.84 -18.21
CA VAL A 378 12.04 4.21 -16.78
C VAL A 378 13.43 3.99 -16.19
N LEU A 379 14.10 2.89 -16.53
CA LEU A 379 15.43 2.58 -16.03
C LEU A 379 16.51 3.53 -16.58
N ALA A 380 16.36 3.97 -17.83
CA ALA A 380 17.28 4.88 -18.51
C ALA A 380 16.97 6.38 -18.28
N ALA A 381 15.93 6.70 -17.51
CA ALA A 381 15.50 8.08 -17.30
C ALA A 381 16.60 8.93 -16.62
N GLY A 382 16.94 10.06 -17.24
CA GLY A 382 17.84 11.06 -16.67
C GLY A 382 17.20 11.84 -15.52
N SER A 383 18.02 12.40 -14.63
CA SER A 383 17.56 13.16 -13.46
C SER A 383 16.74 14.40 -13.80
N ASP A 384 16.90 14.94 -15.01
CA ASP A 384 16.14 16.06 -15.56
C ASP A 384 14.65 15.72 -15.79
N ARG A 385 14.35 14.44 -16.01
CA ARG A 385 13.00 13.91 -16.26
C ARG A 385 12.37 13.25 -15.04
N ILE A 386 13.16 12.88 -14.04
CA ILE A 386 12.65 12.29 -12.81
C ILE A 386 12.02 13.39 -11.96
N ARG A 387 10.68 13.35 -11.83
CA ARG A 387 9.89 14.28 -11.02
C ARG A 387 9.76 13.84 -9.56
N TYR A 388 9.95 12.54 -9.32
CA TYR A 388 9.98 11.94 -8.00
C TYR A 388 10.78 10.65 -8.04
N GLU A 389 11.59 10.41 -7.00
CA GLU A 389 12.28 9.15 -6.77
C GLU A 389 12.49 8.95 -5.27
N ALA A 390 12.15 7.75 -4.78
CA ALA A 390 12.50 7.27 -3.45
C ALA A 390 12.44 5.72 -3.43
N ARG A 391 13.01 5.10 -2.41
CA ARG A 391 12.82 3.67 -2.11
C ARG A 391 11.78 3.50 -1.04
N HIS A 392 10.74 2.74 -1.36
CA HIS A 392 9.70 2.38 -0.40
C HIS A 392 9.67 0.89 -0.16
N SER A 393 9.39 0.50 1.07
CA SER A 393 9.11 -0.88 1.42
C SER A 393 7.61 -1.15 1.55
N GLU A 394 7.23 -2.41 1.33
CA GLU A 394 5.86 -2.93 1.50
C GLU A 394 5.56 -3.24 2.98
N GLU A 395 4.35 -3.74 3.30
CA GLU A 395 3.90 -4.03 4.68
C GLU A 395 4.87 -4.97 5.43
N GLY A 396 5.67 -4.43 6.36
CA GLY A 396 6.65 -5.21 7.13
C GLY A 396 6.03 -6.27 8.05
N GLY A 397 4.70 -6.26 8.25
CA GLY A 397 3.98 -7.33 8.93
C GLY A 397 3.89 -8.63 8.12
N ARG A 398 4.11 -8.57 6.80
CA ARG A 398 3.97 -9.71 5.86
C ARG A 398 5.16 -9.88 4.93
N PHE A 399 5.88 -8.80 4.66
CA PHE A 399 6.96 -8.80 3.68
C PHE A 399 8.31 -8.46 4.31
N LEU A 400 9.29 -9.36 4.17
CA LEU A 400 10.65 -9.15 4.62
C LEU A 400 11.44 -8.42 3.53
N ASN A 401 11.95 -7.23 3.84
CA ASN A 401 12.83 -6.45 2.95
C ASN A 401 12.27 -6.22 1.54
N ALA A 402 10.94 -6.25 1.37
CA ALA A 402 10.30 -5.98 0.10
C ALA A 402 10.42 -4.50 -0.22
N GLN A 403 11.35 -4.14 -1.11
CA GLN A 403 11.61 -2.76 -1.50
C GLN A 403 11.41 -2.55 -3.00
N SER A 404 10.95 -1.36 -3.34
CA SER A 404 10.83 -0.90 -4.72
C SER A 404 11.43 0.50 -4.87
N ARG A 405 12.12 0.73 -5.98
CA ARG A 405 12.42 2.07 -6.49
C ARG A 405 11.11 2.64 -7.06
N THR A 406 10.61 3.70 -6.45
CA THR A 406 9.32 4.31 -6.79
C THR A 406 9.57 5.64 -7.51
N LEU A 407 9.03 5.80 -8.73
CA LEU A 407 9.32 6.95 -9.59
C LEU A 407 8.09 7.61 -10.20
N ILE A 408 8.23 8.90 -10.51
CA ILE A 408 7.43 9.60 -11.51
C ILE A 408 8.39 10.18 -12.54
N VAL A 409 8.23 9.78 -13.79
CA VAL A 409 9.16 10.11 -14.88
C VAL A 409 8.40 10.84 -15.99
N GLU A 410 8.86 12.03 -16.36
CA GLU A 410 8.30 12.74 -17.49
C GLU A 410 8.68 12.06 -18.81
N ALA A 411 7.72 11.93 -19.73
CA ALA A 411 7.92 11.37 -21.06
C ALA A 411 7.35 12.30 -22.15
N ASP A 412 8.04 12.32 -23.30
CA ASP A 412 7.57 13.00 -24.50
C ASP A 412 6.70 12.09 -25.38
N GLU A 413 6.18 12.64 -26.49
CA GLU A 413 5.33 11.92 -27.45
C GLU A 413 6.06 10.74 -28.12
N GLU A 414 7.36 10.82 -28.35
CA GLU A 414 8.13 9.74 -29.00
C GLU A 414 8.29 8.55 -28.05
N GLN A 415 8.43 8.81 -26.76
CA GLN A 415 8.65 7.79 -25.73
C GLN A 415 7.36 7.19 -25.18
N ALA A 416 6.32 8.02 -25.05
CA ALA A 416 5.00 7.65 -24.56
C ALA A 416 3.93 8.38 -25.41
N PRO A 417 3.46 7.75 -26.50
CA PRO A 417 2.54 8.38 -27.44
C PRO A 417 1.17 8.67 -26.80
N LEU A 418 0.44 9.62 -27.40
CA LEU A 418 -0.91 10.00 -26.98
C LEU A 418 -1.91 8.83 -27.08
N GLU A 419 -1.73 7.98 -28.10
CA GLU A 419 -2.38 6.67 -28.26
C GLU A 419 -1.45 5.59 -27.70
N PRO A 420 -1.60 5.21 -26.42
CA PRO A 420 -0.69 4.25 -25.81
C PRO A 420 -0.99 2.80 -26.27
N PRO A 421 -0.08 1.85 -26.03
CA PRO A 421 -0.32 0.44 -26.31
C PRO A 421 -1.55 -0.12 -25.56
N SER A 422 -2.10 -1.22 -26.07
CA SER A 422 -3.21 -1.94 -25.42
C SER A 422 -2.93 -2.22 -23.93
N GLY A 423 -3.95 -2.06 -23.09
CA GLY A 423 -3.87 -2.15 -21.64
C GLY A 423 -3.43 -0.84 -20.95
N TYR A 424 -3.00 0.19 -21.69
CA TYR A 424 -2.56 1.46 -21.11
C TYR A 424 -3.52 2.60 -21.46
N ARG A 425 -3.61 3.60 -20.57
CA ARG A 425 -4.41 4.80 -20.82
C ARG A 425 -3.86 6.02 -20.07
N TRP A 426 -3.94 7.20 -20.68
CA TRP A 426 -3.65 8.46 -20.00
C TRP A 426 -4.82 8.85 -19.10
N VAL A 427 -4.53 9.11 -17.83
CA VAL A 427 -5.54 9.43 -16.80
C VAL A 427 -4.99 10.54 -15.90
N THR A 428 -5.81 11.52 -15.53
CA THR A 428 -5.34 12.57 -14.61
C THR A 428 -5.23 12.05 -13.17
N PRO A 429 -4.35 12.62 -12.33
CA PRO A 429 -4.34 12.32 -10.90
C PRO A 429 -5.70 12.51 -10.22
N ALA A 430 -6.49 13.50 -10.64
CA ALA A 430 -7.83 13.77 -10.12
C ALA A 430 -8.85 12.65 -10.45
N GLN A 431 -8.77 12.07 -11.64
CA GLN A 431 -9.58 10.90 -12.02
C GLN A 431 -9.23 9.69 -11.15
N LEU A 432 -7.94 9.40 -10.97
CA LEU A 432 -7.49 8.33 -10.08
C LEU A 432 -7.96 8.56 -8.64
N SER A 433 -7.86 9.79 -8.14
CA SER A 433 -8.35 10.18 -6.79
C SER A 433 -9.87 10.00 -6.62
N THR A 434 -10.62 10.12 -7.71
CA THR A 434 -12.06 9.85 -7.70
C THR A 434 -12.32 8.35 -7.63
N LEU A 435 -11.55 7.55 -8.38
CA LEU A 435 -11.63 6.10 -8.37
C LEU A 435 -11.22 5.47 -7.04
N THR A 436 -10.33 6.08 -6.25
CA THR A 436 -9.97 5.58 -4.90
C THR A 436 -11.11 5.68 -3.88
N ARG A 437 -12.23 6.34 -4.22
CA ARG A 437 -13.48 6.29 -3.42
C ARG A 437 -14.21 4.95 -3.55
N HIS A 438 -13.77 4.11 -4.49
CA HIS A 438 -14.32 2.80 -4.78
C HIS A 438 -13.23 1.74 -4.65
N ALA A 439 -13.64 0.54 -4.28
CA ALA A 439 -12.74 -0.61 -4.20
C ALA A 439 -12.37 -1.12 -5.60
N HIS A 440 -11.21 -1.77 -5.71
CA HIS A 440 -10.79 -2.54 -6.90
C HIS A 440 -10.59 -1.73 -8.19
N TYR A 441 -10.40 -0.41 -8.07
CA TYR A 441 -10.03 0.41 -9.22
C TYR A 441 -8.54 0.73 -9.28
N VAL A 442 -7.91 1.07 -8.16
CA VAL A 442 -6.53 1.57 -8.11
C VAL A 442 -5.73 0.70 -7.16
N ASN A 443 -4.68 0.05 -7.66
CA ASN A 443 -3.89 -0.90 -6.86
C ASN A 443 -2.98 -0.18 -5.83
N VAL A 444 -2.40 -0.93 -4.90
CA VAL A 444 -1.61 -0.37 -3.78
C VAL A 444 -0.38 0.41 -4.23
N GLN A 445 0.24 0.00 -5.34
CA GLN A 445 1.41 0.66 -5.92
C GLN A 445 1.04 2.02 -6.54
N ALA A 446 -0.08 2.08 -7.27
CA ALA A 446 -0.60 3.35 -7.79
C ALA A 446 -1.04 4.28 -6.66
N ARG A 447 -1.68 3.75 -5.60
CA ARG A 447 -2.03 4.55 -4.40
C ARG A 447 -0.80 5.10 -3.68
N THR A 448 0.31 4.36 -3.66
CA THR A 448 1.61 4.86 -3.15
C THR A 448 2.10 6.09 -3.93
N LEU A 449 2.04 6.06 -5.26
CA LEU A 449 2.40 7.22 -6.09
C LEU A 449 1.40 8.38 -5.96
N LEU A 450 0.11 8.10 -5.81
CA LEU A 450 -0.91 9.13 -5.53
C LEU A 450 -0.65 9.83 -4.18
N ALA A 451 -0.23 9.09 -3.15
CA ALA A 451 0.15 9.71 -1.88
C ALA A 451 1.28 10.73 -2.04
N CYS A 452 2.21 10.48 -2.96
CA CYS A 452 3.30 11.41 -3.28
C CYS A 452 2.76 12.68 -3.95
N LEU A 453 1.76 12.57 -4.83
CA LEU A 453 1.10 13.71 -5.47
C LEU A 453 0.25 14.51 -4.48
N HIS A 454 -0.63 13.84 -3.71
CA HIS A 454 -1.53 14.48 -2.74
C HIS A 454 -0.79 15.25 -1.64
N SER A 455 0.38 14.77 -1.25
CA SER A 455 1.19 15.41 -0.22
C SER A 455 2.11 16.53 -0.73
N GLY A 456 2.16 16.74 -2.05
CA GLY A 456 3.12 17.64 -2.68
C GLY A 456 4.57 17.13 -2.67
N ALA A 457 4.79 15.84 -2.39
CA ALA A 457 6.11 15.21 -2.52
C ALA A 457 6.54 15.16 -4.00
N ALA A 458 5.59 15.07 -4.93
CA ALA A 458 5.82 15.05 -6.36
C ALA A 458 4.91 16.05 -7.09
N HIS A 459 5.34 16.51 -8.26
CA HIS A 459 4.57 17.37 -9.16
C HIS A 459 4.70 16.86 -10.59
N CYS A 460 3.62 16.97 -11.39
CA CYS A 460 3.53 16.49 -12.76
C CYS A 460 3.42 17.63 -13.79
#